data_AF-A0A432SEP9-F1
#
_entry.id   AF-A0A432SEP9-F1
#
_cell.length_a   1.000
_cell.length_b   1.000
_cell.length_c   1.000
_cell.angle_alpha   90.00
_cell.angle_beta   90.00
_cell.angle_gamma   90.00
#
_symmetry.space_group_name_H-M   'P 1'
#
loop_
_entity.id
_entity.type
_entity.pdbx_description
1 polymer ?
#
loop_
_entity_poly.entity_id
_entity_poly.type
_entity_poly.pdbx_seq_one_letter_code
_entity_poly.pdbx_strand_id
1 'polypeptide(L)'
;MALKKIDIREGTKIEYSSKELLFLAKSGQPYRGSLYVKFTSLGETIDLISFKKYITSLRNKTLNAEDIAYAIYESIELVIQVNDLGVVVDLTARGGFQQRLNYGVEFSPIIKNNIFQV
;
A
#
# COMPACT_ATOMS: atom_id res chain seq x y z
N MET A 1 -9.12 5.26 -9.66
CA MET A 1 -8.97 4.13 -10.62
C MET A 1 -9.32 2.86 -9.88
N ALA A 2 -10.07 1.93 -10.50
CA ALA A 2 -10.43 0.68 -9.83
C ALA A 2 -9.25 -0.32 -9.84
N LEU A 3 -9.05 -1.02 -8.72
CA LEU A 3 -8.17 -2.18 -8.65
C LEU A 3 -8.81 -3.33 -9.43
N LYS A 4 -7.99 -4.16 -10.07
CA LYS A 4 -8.45 -5.32 -10.83
C LYS A 4 -7.96 -6.60 -10.16
N LYS A 5 -8.88 -7.52 -9.88
CA LYS A 5 -8.56 -8.85 -9.38
C LYS A 5 -8.06 -9.79 -10.47
N ILE A 6 -7.22 -10.75 -10.09
CA ILE A 6 -6.72 -11.86 -10.92
C ILE A 6 -6.67 -13.13 -10.07
N ASP A 7 -6.85 -14.28 -10.72
CA ASP A 7 -6.84 -15.59 -10.05
C ASP A 7 -5.40 -16.10 -9.88
N ILE A 8 -5.13 -16.72 -8.73
CA ILE A 8 -3.87 -17.38 -8.41
C ILE A 8 -4.13 -18.62 -7.55
N ARG A 9 -3.06 -19.35 -7.19
CA ARG A 9 -3.17 -20.50 -6.30
C ARG A 9 -3.54 -20.07 -4.87
N GLU A 10 -4.58 -20.68 -4.30
CA GLU A 10 -4.96 -20.53 -2.90
C GLU A 10 -3.80 -20.88 -1.94
N GLY A 11 -3.72 -20.14 -0.82
CA GLY A 11 -2.65 -20.29 0.18
C GLY A 11 -1.34 -19.59 -0.20
N THR A 12 -1.27 -18.94 -1.36
CA THR A 12 -0.10 -18.15 -1.76
C THR A 12 0.05 -16.93 -0.86
N LYS A 13 1.22 -16.77 -0.24
CA LYS A 13 1.58 -15.57 0.53
C LYS A 13 2.13 -14.50 -0.40
N ILE A 14 1.53 -13.32 -0.39
CA ILE A 14 1.87 -12.22 -1.29
C ILE A 14 2.34 -11.03 -0.47
N GLU A 15 3.38 -10.37 -0.99
CA GLU A 15 3.84 -9.08 -0.49
C GLU A 15 4.07 -8.14 -1.67
N TYR A 16 3.35 -7.02 -1.67
CA TYR A 16 3.55 -5.91 -2.60
C TYR A 16 4.30 -4.79 -1.90
N SER A 17 5.20 -4.15 -2.63
CA SER A 17 5.88 -2.94 -2.17
C SER A 17 5.91 -1.89 -3.28
N SER A 18 5.75 -0.63 -2.90
CA SER A 18 5.90 0.51 -3.79
C SER A 18 6.53 1.68 -3.04
N LYS A 19 7.58 2.26 -3.60
CA LYS A 19 8.24 3.48 -3.06
C LYS A 19 7.62 4.77 -3.62
N GLU A 20 6.52 4.67 -4.35
CA GLU A 20 5.92 5.77 -5.11
C GLU A 20 4.63 6.30 -4.47
N LEU A 21 4.40 6.07 -3.17
CA LEU A 21 3.21 6.57 -2.49
C LEU A 21 3.30 8.09 -2.37
N LEU A 22 2.26 8.77 -2.85
CA LEU A 22 2.10 10.21 -2.72
C LEU A 22 0.62 10.57 -2.62
N PHE A 23 0.27 11.44 -1.67
CA PHE A 23 -1.07 12.01 -1.46
C PHE A 23 -0.95 13.39 -0.82
N LEU A 24 -2.04 14.15 -0.72
CA LEU A 24 -2.01 15.53 -0.22
C LEU A 24 -2.45 15.63 1.23
N ALA A 25 -1.76 16.45 2.02
CA ALA A 25 -2.26 16.93 3.30
C ALA A 25 -3.39 17.96 3.07
N LYS A 26 -4.17 18.26 4.12
CA LYS A 26 -5.15 19.37 4.11
C LYS A 26 -4.51 20.73 3.77
N SER A 27 -3.24 20.92 4.11
CA SER A 27 -2.48 22.12 3.75
C SER A 27 -2.08 22.20 2.27
N GLY A 28 -2.41 21.18 1.47
CA GLY A 28 -1.95 21.03 0.08
C GLY A 28 -0.52 20.51 -0.05
N GLN A 29 0.23 20.39 1.06
CA GLN A 29 1.57 19.83 1.00
C GLN A 29 1.53 18.31 0.78
N PRO A 30 2.31 17.77 -0.17
CA PRO A 30 2.26 16.34 -0.49
C PRO A 30 3.02 15.48 0.51
N TYR A 31 2.37 14.45 1.05
CA TYR A 31 3.02 13.34 1.75
C TYR A 31 3.67 12.42 0.73
N ARG A 32 4.86 11.92 1.06
CA ARG A 32 5.57 10.89 0.29
C ARG A 32 5.87 9.71 1.20
N GLY A 33 6.00 8.53 0.63
CA GLY A 33 6.36 7.37 1.42
C GLY A 33 6.49 6.09 0.61
N SER A 34 6.66 5.01 1.34
CA SER A 34 6.60 3.65 0.82
C SER A 34 5.34 2.96 1.33
N LEU A 35 4.71 2.19 0.46
CA LEU A 35 3.55 1.34 0.74
C LEU A 35 3.99 -0.11 0.70
N TYR A 36 3.55 -0.88 1.68
CA TYR A 36 3.70 -2.33 1.75
C TYR A 36 2.35 -2.95 2.03
N VAL A 37 2.03 -4.02 1.31
CA VAL A 37 0.79 -4.78 1.49
C VAL A 37 1.15 -6.25 1.57
N LYS A 38 0.60 -6.96 2.54
CA LYS A 38 0.84 -8.40 2.71
C LYS A 38 -0.47 -9.12 3.00
N PHE A 39 -0.64 -10.31 2.46
CA PHE A 39 -1.79 -11.17 2.74
C PHE A 39 -1.53 -12.62 2.31
N THR A 40 -2.38 -13.52 2.79
CA THR A 40 -2.49 -14.90 2.29
C THR A 40 -3.71 -14.98 1.37
N SER A 41 -3.49 -15.36 0.11
CA SER A 41 -4.54 -15.41 -0.90
C SER A 41 -5.52 -16.56 -0.67
N LEU A 42 -6.81 -16.29 -0.89
CA LEU A 42 -7.88 -17.28 -0.99
C LEU A 42 -8.16 -17.71 -2.45
N GLY A 43 -7.17 -17.60 -3.33
CA GLY A 43 -7.30 -17.87 -4.76
C GLY A 43 -7.34 -16.62 -5.64
N GLU A 44 -7.34 -15.43 -5.02
CA GLU A 44 -7.36 -14.13 -5.71
C GLU A 44 -6.16 -13.26 -5.31
N THR A 45 -5.76 -12.37 -6.21
CA THR A 45 -4.84 -11.26 -5.92
C THR A 45 -5.12 -10.07 -6.84
N ILE A 46 -4.34 -8.99 -6.73
CA ILE A 46 -4.48 -7.78 -7.53
C ILE A 46 -3.49 -7.78 -8.71
N ASP A 47 -3.97 -7.36 -9.89
CA ASP A 47 -3.13 -7.05 -11.04
C ASP A 47 -2.19 -5.87 -10.74
N LEU A 48 -0.87 -6.08 -10.92
CA LEU A 48 0.15 -5.09 -10.59
C LEU A 48 0.01 -3.77 -11.38
N ILE A 49 -0.46 -3.82 -12.63
CA ILE A 49 -0.67 -2.61 -13.44
C ILE A 49 -1.82 -1.80 -12.84
N SER A 50 -2.91 -2.44 -12.47
CA SER A 50 -4.04 -1.81 -11.78
C SER A 50 -3.63 -1.25 -10.41
N PHE A 51 -2.79 -1.97 -9.65
CA PHE A 51 -2.24 -1.53 -8.36
C PHE A 51 -1.41 -0.25 -8.51
N LYS A 52 -0.50 -0.20 -9.50
CA LYS A 52 0.29 1.00 -9.80
C LYS A 52 -0.60 2.19 -10.16
N LYS A 53 -1.63 1.98 -10.98
CA LYS A 53 -2.60 3.02 -11.34
C LYS A 53 -3.39 3.50 -10.13
N TYR A 54 -3.79 2.60 -9.24
CA TYR A 54 -4.45 2.94 -7.98
C TYR A 54 -3.56 3.83 -7.10
N ILE A 55 -2.31 3.42 -6.84
CA ILE A 55 -1.34 4.22 -6.05
C ILE A 55 -1.15 5.60 -6.68
N THR A 56 -1.01 5.68 -8.00
CA THR A 56 -0.87 6.95 -8.72
C THR A 56 -2.11 7.84 -8.54
N SER A 57 -3.30 7.25 -8.43
CA SER A 57 -4.53 8.03 -8.22
C SER A 57 -4.65 8.62 -6.81
N LEU A 58 -3.89 8.11 -5.82
CA LEU A 58 -3.84 8.70 -4.48
C LEU A 58 -3.19 10.10 -4.46
N ARG A 59 -2.43 10.46 -5.50
CA ARG A 59 -1.77 11.78 -5.63
C ARG A 59 -2.75 12.94 -5.58
N ASN A 60 -3.98 12.71 -6.00
CA ASN A 60 -5.04 13.73 -6.02
C ASN A 60 -5.97 13.63 -4.80
N LYS A 61 -5.73 12.71 -3.86
CA LYS A 61 -6.53 12.58 -2.64
C LYS A 61 -5.93 13.44 -1.53
N THR A 62 -6.80 14.15 -0.83
CA THR A 62 -6.49 14.86 0.40
C THR A 62 -6.87 13.99 1.60
N LEU A 63 -5.90 13.59 2.40
CA LEU A 63 -6.07 12.71 3.57
C LEU A 63 -5.19 13.20 4.72
N ASN A 64 -5.58 12.88 5.96
CA ASN A 64 -4.61 12.97 7.06
C ASN A 64 -3.58 11.85 6.91
N ALA A 65 -2.43 11.98 7.57
CA ALA A 65 -1.40 10.94 7.50
C ALA A 65 -1.97 9.63 8.03
N GLU A 66 -2.61 9.68 9.19
CA GLU A 66 -3.13 8.57 9.97
C GLU A 66 -4.14 7.70 9.20
N ASP A 67 -4.87 8.29 8.26
CA ASP A 67 -5.96 7.63 7.54
C ASP A 67 -5.47 6.83 6.32
N ILE A 68 -4.25 7.05 5.83
CA ILE A 68 -3.80 6.50 4.54
C ILE A 68 -3.72 4.96 4.55
N ALA A 69 -3.24 4.36 5.65
CA ALA A 69 -3.11 2.91 5.75
C ALA A 69 -4.49 2.25 5.74
N TYR A 70 -5.44 2.81 6.50
CA TYR A 70 -6.83 2.35 6.49
C TYR A 70 -7.50 2.51 5.12
N ALA A 71 -7.35 3.68 4.49
CA ALA A 71 -7.97 3.94 3.18
C ALA A 71 -7.50 2.97 2.09
N ILE A 72 -6.22 2.55 2.15
CA ILE A 72 -5.67 1.56 1.23
C ILE A 72 -6.17 0.15 1.58
N TYR A 73 -6.20 -0.20 2.87
CA TYR A 73 -6.74 -1.47 3.35
C TYR A 73 -8.18 -1.67 2.86
N GLU A 74 -9.06 -0.70 3.11
CA GLU A 74 -10.47 -0.74 2.72
C GLU A 74 -10.62 -0.85 1.19
N SER A 75 -9.80 -0.12 0.43
CA SER A 75 -9.82 -0.20 -1.04
C SER A 75 -9.47 -1.61 -1.56
N ILE A 76 -8.59 -2.33 -0.87
CA ILE A 76 -8.15 -3.69 -1.24
C ILE A 76 -9.20 -4.72 -0.82
N GLU A 77 -9.71 -4.62 0.41
CA GLU A 77 -10.72 -5.52 0.97
C GLU A 77 -12.03 -5.50 0.15
N LEU A 78 -12.38 -4.36 -0.44
CA LEU A 78 -13.53 -4.25 -1.34
C LEU A 78 -13.36 -5.00 -2.68
N VAL A 79 -12.15 -5.44 -3.03
CA VAL A 79 -11.82 -5.93 -4.37
C VAL A 79 -11.42 -7.41 -4.36
N ILE A 80 -10.72 -7.86 -3.32
CA ILE A 80 -10.26 -9.24 -3.16
C ILE A 80 -10.62 -9.77 -1.78
N GLN A 81 -10.95 -11.07 -1.70
CA GLN A 81 -11.05 -11.76 -0.42
C GLN A 81 -9.74 -12.46 -0.10
N VAL A 82 -9.16 -12.15 1.06
CA VAL A 82 -7.86 -12.66 1.49
C VAL A 82 -7.83 -12.86 3.01
N ASN A 83 -6.93 -13.71 3.47
CA ASN A 83 -6.62 -13.84 4.90
C ASN A 83 -5.43 -12.95 5.27
N ASP A 84 -5.40 -12.52 6.52
CA ASP A 84 -4.26 -11.81 7.13
C ASP A 84 -3.82 -10.55 6.35
N LEU A 85 -4.78 -9.77 5.82
CA LEU A 85 -4.44 -8.53 5.13
C LEU A 85 -3.80 -7.54 6.10
N GLY A 86 -2.60 -7.10 5.74
CA GLY A 86 -1.86 -6.04 6.40
C GLY A 86 -1.45 -4.97 5.41
N VAL A 87 -1.55 -3.71 5.83
CA VAL A 87 -1.06 -2.55 5.09
C VAL A 87 -0.12 -1.76 6.00
N VAL A 88 1.09 -1.50 5.52
CA VAL A 88 2.10 -0.68 6.19
C VAL A 88 2.48 0.49 5.28
N VAL A 89 2.51 1.69 5.83
CA VAL A 89 2.94 2.91 5.15
C VAL A 89 4.04 3.59 5.93
N ASP A 90 5.18 3.79 5.28
CA ASP A 90 6.31 4.55 5.80
C ASP A 90 6.35 5.93 5.15
N LEU A 91 6.00 6.97 5.89
CA LEU A 91 6.03 8.34 5.40
C LEU A 91 7.43 8.95 5.55
N THR A 92 7.81 9.79 4.59
CA THR A 92 9.01 10.62 4.68
C THR A 92 8.88 11.65 5.80
N ALA A 93 10.00 12.02 6.41
CA ALA A 93 9.98 12.92 7.55
C ALA A 93 9.35 14.29 7.23
N ARG A 94 8.55 14.81 8.17
CA ARG A 94 8.03 16.18 8.17
C ARG A 94 8.42 16.85 9.48
N GLY A 95 9.10 18.01 9.39
CA GLY A 95 9.62 18.69 10.57
C GLY A 95 10.60 17.84 11.40
N GLY A 96 11.30 16.89 10.75
CA GLY A 96 12.21 15.96 11.41
C GLY A 96 11.55 14.69 11.98
N PHE A 97 10.22 14.57 11.96
CA PHE A 97 9.51 13.40 12.46
C PHE A 97 9.11 12.46 11.34
N GLN A 98 9.43 11.18 11.51
CA GLN A 98 9.02 10.09 10.61
C GLN A 98 7.87 9.31 11.22
N GLN A 99 6.91 8.89 10.39
CA GLN A 99 5.74 8.13 10.83
C GLN A 99 5.64 6.82 10.03
N ARG A 100 5.47 5.71 10.74
CA ARG A 100 5.04 4.42 10.21
C ARG A 100 3.60 4.18 10.64
N LEU A 101 2.75 3.82 9.70
CA LEU A 101 1.33 3.59 9.92
C LEU A 101 1.00 2.17 9.49
N ASN A 102 0.31 1.43 10.36
CA ASN A 102 -0.07 0.05 10.11
C ASN A 102 -1.58 -0.08 10.27
N TYR A 103 -2.21 -0.88 9.40
CA TYR A 103 -3.60 -1.29 9.56
C TYR A 103 -3.77 -2.75 9.11
N GLY A 104 -4.66 -3.48 9.79
CA GLY A 104 -4.85 -4.92 9.60
C GLY A 104 -3.82 -5.75 10.36
N VAL A 105 -3.40 -6.88 9.79
CA VAL A 105 -2.39 -7.75 10.40
C VAL A 105 -1.02 -7.08 10.36
N GLU A 106 -0.37 -6.99 11.52
CA GLU A 106 0.97 -6.42 11.63
C GLU A 106 2.03 -7.30 10.95
N PHE A 107 2.93 -6.66 10.21
CA PHE A 107 4.11 -7.32 9.65
C PHE A 107 5.27 -6.33 9.51
N SER A 108 6.49 -6.86 9.51
CA SER A 108 7.67 -6.09 9.15
C SER A 108 7.90 -6.19 7.64
N PRO A 109 7.87 -5.06 6.90
CA PRO A 109 8.07 -5.09 5.45
C PRO A 109 9.45 -5.61 5.08
N ILE A 110 9.52 -6.48 4.06
CA ILE A 110 10.79 -6.97 3.52
C ILE A 110 11.27 -5.94 2.51
N ILE A 111 12.23 -5.10 2.92
CA ILE A 111 12.85 -4.13 2.01
C ILE A 111 13.81 -4.88 1.09
N LYS A 112 13.33 -5.26 -0.09
CA LYS A 112 14.20 -5.75 -1.16
C LYS A 112 14.96 -4.56 -1.74
N ASN A 113 16.24 -4.43 -1.39
CA ASN A 113 17.13 -3.52 -2.08
C ASN A 113 17.27 -4.00 -3.53
N ASN A 114 17.10 -3.10 -4.50
CA ASN A 114 17.40 -3.41 -5.89
C ASN A 114 18.89 -3.71 -5.97
N ILE A 115 19.22 -4.97 -6.25
CA ILE A 115 20.60 -5.46 -6.43
C ILE A 115 21.27 -4.77 -7.65
N PHE A 116 20.48 -4.07 -8.47
CA PHE A 116 20.91 -3.37 -9.69
C PHE A 116 20.79 -1.84 -9.60
N GLN A 117 21.06 -1.24 -8.44
CA GLN A 117 21.43 0.18 -8.43
C GLN A 117 22.89 0.30 -8.87
N VAL A 118 23.11 0.66 -10.14
CA VAL A 118 24.38 1.16 -10.68
C VAL A 118 24.48 2.65 -10.38
#